data_AF-A0A3S1CIB5-F1
#
_entry.id   AF-A0A3S1CIB5-F1
#
_cell.length_a   1.000
_cell.length_b   1.000
_cell.length_c   1.000
_cell.angle_alpha   90.00
_cell.angle_beta   90.00
_cell.angle_gamma   90.00
#
_symmetry.space_group_name_H-M   'P 1'
#
loop_
_entity.id
_entity.type
_entity.pdbx_description
1 polymer ?
#
loop_
_entity_poly.entity_id
_entity_poly.type
_entity_poly.pdbx_seq_one_letter_code
_entity_poly.pdbx_strand_id
1 'polypeptide(L)'
;MLSLGKLELEYLKIAPILRKYQEPIQSKVDYLVVVKSIISSSCVVRTNLINLIQKIEPNKIFIAAPVIYDGAEEKLKNEFEEHIHSKFKFFYFAKDSTRTSDGEVIPGIGGNIYLRLEFDNQDNKNEYIPEIVKQRRSQFLRRDNVLMPKV
;
A
#
# COMPACT_ATOMS: atom_id res chain seq x y z
N MET A 1 -10.57 -26.11 -24.62
CA MET A 1 -9.40 -26.31 -23.76
C MET A 1 -8.81 -24.94 -23.44
N LEU A 2 -9.37 -24.26 -22.44
CA LEU A 2 -9.03 -22.88 -22.10
C LEU A 2 -7.79 -22.85 -21.19
N SER A 3 -6.93 -21.88 -21.46
CA SER A 3 -5.58 -21.71 -20.94
C SER A 3 -5.53 -21.52 -19.42
N LEU A 4 -5.40 -22.64 -18.69
CA LEU A 4 -5.04 -22.65 -17.26
C LEU A 4 -3.69 -21.95 -17.00
N GLY A 5 -2.76 -21.98 -17.97
CA GLY A 5 -1.44 -21.36 -17.83
C GLY A 5 -1.42 -19.83 -17.86
N LYS A 6 -2.45 -19.16 -18.39
CA LYS A 6 -2.51 -17.69 -18.39
C LYS A 6 -2.91 -17.12 -17.02
N LEU A 7 -3.71 -17.88 -16.26
CA LEU A 7 -4.24 -17.46 -14.95
C LEU A 7 -3.18 -17.55 -13.84
N GLU A 8 -2.29 -18.55 -13.90
CA GLU A 8 -1.20 -18.72 -12.92
C GLU A 8 -0.11 -17.63 -13.03
N LEU A 9 0.11 -17.07 -14.22
CA LEU A 9 1.14 -16.05 -14.45
C LEU A 9 0.78 -14.65 -13.90
N GLU A 10 -0.51 -14.33 -13.74
CA GLU A 10 -0.93 -13.05 -13.13
C GLU A 10 -0.76 -13.04 -11.61
N TYR A 11 -0.97 -14.18 -10.93
CA TYR A 11 -0.77 -14.32 -9.49
C TYR A 11 0.70 -14.18 -9.06
N LEU A 12 1.64 -14.46 -9.96
CA LEU A 12 3.09 -14.32 -9.73
C LEU A 12 3.60 -12.87 -9.73
N LYS A 13 2.78 -11.87 -10.07
CA LYS A 13 3.15 -10.43 -10.07
C LYS A 13 2.73 -9.68 -8.80
N ILE A 14 2.48 -10.37 -7.70
CA ILE A 14 2.17 -9.74 -6.42
C ILE A 14 3.48 -9.52 -5.67
N ALA A 15 3.88 -8.26 -5.47
CA ALA A 15 5.01 -7.94 -4.60
C ALA A 15 4.70 -8.43 -3.17
N PRO A 16 5.44 -9.41 -2.63
CA PRO A 16 5.13 -9.97 -1.32
C PRO A 16 5.39 -8.94 -0.22
N ILE A 17 4.56 -8.98 0.83
CA ILE A 17 4.79 -8.17 2.03
C ILE A 17 5.91 -8.84 2.84
N LEU A 18 7.14 -8.35 2.71
CA LEU A 18 8.30 -8.88 3.43
C LEU A 18 8.28 -8.54 4.92
N ARG A 19 7.83 -7.32 5.25
CA ARG A 19 7.73 -6.81 6.61
C ARG A 19 6.42 -6.04 6.74
N LYS A 20 5.72 -6.26 7.86
CA LYS A 20 4.45 -5.61 8.17
C LYS A 20 4.47 -5.06 9.58
N TYR A 21 3.97 -3.84 9.74
CA TYR A 21 3.60 -3.28 11.02
C TYR A 21 2.10 -2.96 10.97
N GLN A 22 1.36 -3.39 11.97
CA GLN A 22 -0.07 -3.17 12.08
C GLN A 22 -0.43 -3.05 13.56
N GLU A 23 -1.19 -2.02 13.90
CA GLU A 23 -1.78 -1.88 15.22
C GLU A 23 -3.04 -2.75 15.35
N PRO A 24 -3.55 -2.99 16.57
CA PRO A 24 -4.86 -3.61 16.76
C PRO A 24 -5.95 -2.83 16.02
N ILE A 25 -6.78 -3.53 15.26
CA ILE A 25 -7.83 -2.93 14.43
C ILE A 25 -9.19 -3.35 14.99
N GLN A 26 -10.11 -2.40 15.11
CA GLN A 26 -11.51 -2.70 15.38
C GLN A 26 -12.18 -3.21 14.10
N SER A 27 -13.04 -4.22 14.20
CA SER A 27 -13.69 -4.82 13.02
C SER A 27 -14.57 -3.83 12.24
N LYS A 28 -15.20 -2.88 12.94
CA LYS A 28 -16.04 -1.85 12.33
C LYS A 28 -15.22 -0.59 12.05
N VAL A 29 -15.03 -0.29 10.77
CA VAL A 29 -14.33 0.89 10.28
C VAL A 29 -15.24 1.57 9.27
N ASP A 30 -15.57 2.85 9.44
CA ASP A 30 -16.38 3.57 8.45
C ASP A 30 -15.54 4.05 7.26
N TYR A 31 -14.30 4.47 7.54
CA TYR A 31 -13.40 5.10 6.57
C TYR A 31 -12.04 4.42 6.59
N LEU A 32 -11.60 3.97 5.41
CA LEU A 32 -10.24 3.52 5.18
C LEU A 32 -9.50 4.58 4.37
N VAL A 33 -8.36 5.06 4.85
CA VAL A 33 -7.49 5.99 4.12
C VAL A 33 -6.20 5.28 3.75
N VAL A 34 -5.90 5.22 2.46
CA VAL A 34 -4.64 4.71 1.91
C VAL A 34 -3.84 5.88 1.38
N VAL A 35 -2.63 6.05 1.88
CA VAL A 35 -1.72 7.12 1.46
C VAL A 35 -0.47 6.51 0.81
N LYS A 36 -0.07 7.06 -0.33
CA LYS A 36 1.18 6.70 -1.02
C LYS A 36 1.84 7.97 -1.57
N SER A 37 3.17 7.98 -1.68
CA SER A 37 3.91 9.10 -2.28
C SER A 37 3.62 9.26 -3.79
N ILE A 38 3.54 8.16 -4.54
CA ILE A 38 3.18 8.12 -5.96
C ILE A 38 2.37 6.86 -6.23
N ILE A 39 1.23 6.98 -6.90
CA ILE A 39 0.45 5.82 -7.37
C ILE A 39 0.77 5.59 -8.85
N SER A 40 1.76 4.73 -9.10
CA SER A 40 2.20 4.37 -10.46
C SER A 40 1.48 3.10 -10.96
N SER A 41 1.91 1.91 -10.54
CA SER A 41 1.42 0.63 -11.09
C SER A 41 0.25 0.00 -10.35
N SER A 42 -0.34 0.70 -9.38
CA SER A 42 -1.36 0.25 -8.40
C SER A 42 -1.02 -0.99 -7.55
N CYS A 43 0.00 -1.78 -7.89
CA CYS A 43 0.38 -3.05 -7.24
C CYS A 43 0.52 -2.97 -5.71
N VAL A 44 1.29 -2.00 -5.19
CA VAL A 44 1.50 -1.88 -3.73
C VAL A 44 0.21 -1.51 -3.01
N VAL A 45 -0.61 -0.62 -3.59
CA VAL A 45 -1.91 -0.24 -3.03
C VAL A 45 -2.85 -1.43 -3.02
N ARG A 46 -2.91 -2.15 -4.15
CA ARG A 46 -3.69 -3.39 -4.31
C ARG A 46 -3.34 -4.42 -3.24
N THR A 47 -2.06 -4.81 -3.13
CA THR A 47 -1.64 -5.85 -2.16
C THR A 47 -2.02 -5.47 -0.73
N ASN A 48 -1.81 -4.21 -0.33
CA ASN A 48 -2.16 -3.77 1.02
C ASN A 48 -3.68 -3.71 1.24
N LEU A 49 -4.45 -3.25 0.26
CA LEU A 49 -5.91 -3.21 0.34
C LEU A 49 -6.49 -4.62 0.47
N ILE A 50 -6.10 -5.57 -0.38
CA ILE A 50 -6.56 -6.97 -0.31
C ILE A 50 -6.34 -7.55 1.09
N ASN A 51 -5.17 -7.31 1.68
CA ASN A 51 -4.83 -7.80 3.01
C ASN A 51 -5.65 -7.14 4.14
N LEU A 52 -6.15 -5.91 3.94
CA LEU A 52 -6.90 -5.16 4.94
C LEU A 52 -8.41 -5.42 4.84
N ILE A 53 -8.99 -5.39 3.65
CA ILE A 53 -10.43 -5.55 3.44
C ILE A 53 -10.94 -6.95 3.83
N GLN A 54 -10.06 -7.95 3.97
CA GLN A 54 -10.41 -9.25 4.56
C GLN A 54 -10.69 -9.18 6.07
N LYS A 55 -10.32 -8.08 6.73
CA LYS A 55 -10.39 -7.92 8.19
C LYS A 55 -11.32 -6.79 8.63
N ILE A 56 -11.64 -5.87 7.73
CA ILE A 56 -12.47 -4.70 7.98
C ILE A 56 -13.42 -4.49 6.81
N GLU A 57 -14.59 -3.92 7.10
CA GLU A 57 -15.59 -3.60 6.09
C GLU A 57 -15.84 -2.07 6.04
N PRO A 58 -14.99 -1.32 5.31
CA PRO A 58 -15.16 0.13 5.20
C PRO A 58 -16.38 0.49 4.36
N ASN A 59 -17.03 1.60 4.73
CA ASN A 59 -18.10 2.24 3.93
C ASN A 59 -17.50 3.12 2.83
N LYS A 60 -16.35 3.75 3.08
CA LYS A 60 -15.61 4.56 2.10
C LYS A 60 -14.11 4.28 2.16
N ILE A 61 -13.47 4.26 0.99
CA ILE A 61 -12.04 4.01 0.84
C ILE A 61 -11.42 5.21 0.11
N PHE A 62 -10.65 6.00 0.83
CA PHE A 62 -9.91 7.13 0.30
C PHE A 62 -8.52 6.69 -0.14
N ILE A 63 -8.15 6.97 -1.39
CA ILE A 63 -6.85 6.63 -1.97
C ILE A 63 -6.16 7.93 -2.35
N ALA A 64 -5.15 8.31 -1.57
CA ALA A 64 -4.52 9.62 -1.67
C ALA A 64 -3.04 9.49 -2.04
N ALA A 65 -2.61 10.32 -2.99
CA ALA A 65 -1.21 10.52 -3.32
C ALA A 65 -0.99 11.89 -3.96
N PRO A 66 0.15 12.56 -3.75
CA PRO A 66 0.46 13.80 -4.47
C PRO A 66 0.36 13.65 -5.99
N VAL A 67 0.89 12.55 -6.53
CA VAL A 67 0.90 12.26 -7.96
C VAL A 67 0.37 10.87 -8.25
N ILE A 68 -0.46 10.77 -9.28
CA ILE A 68 -0.94 9.50 -9.84
C ILE A 68 -0.53 9.40 -11.31
N TYR A 69 -0.17 8.19 -11.75
CA TYR A 69 0.09 7.96 -13.17
C TYR A 69 -1.23 7.75 -13.93
N ASP A 70 -1.24 8.16 -15.20
CA ASP A 70 -2.40 8.01 -16.05
C ASP A 70 -2.89 6.55 -16.17
N GLY A 71 -4.19 6.34 -16.05
CA GLY A 71 -4.80 5.01 -16.01
C GLY A 71 -4.57 4.21 -14.72
N ALA A 72 -3.83 4.70 -13.72
CA ALA A 72 -3.62 3.96 -12.47
C ALA A 72 -4.89 3.80 -11.61
N GLU A 73 -5.84 4.75 -11.72
CA GLU A 73 -7.15 4.66 -11.06
C GLU A 73 -7.96 3.47 -11.59
N GLU A 74 -8.17 3.42 -12.91
CA GLU A 74 -8.92 2.35 -13.57
C GLU A 74 -8.24 1.01 -13.38
N LYS A 75 -6.90 0.98 -13.52
CA LYS A 75 -6.13 -0.23 -13.23
C LYS A 75 -6.36 -0.71 -11.79
N LEU A 76 -6.39 0.19 -10.79
CA LEU A 76 -6.67 -0.23 -9.43
C LEU A 76 -8.11 -0.71 -9.25
N LYS A 77 -9.11 -0.03 -9.84
CA LYS A 77 -10.52 -0.46 -9.75
C LYS A 77 -10.74 -1.87 -10.33
N ASN A 78 -10.13 -2.15 -11.48
CA ASN A 78 -10.22 -3.46 -12.16
C ASN A 78 -9.63 -4.64 -11.36
N GLU A 79 -8.88 -4.37 -10.29
CA GLU A 79 -8.28 -5.39 -9.43
C GLU A 79 -9.20 -5.81 -8.27
N PHE A 80 -10.38 -5.19 -8.16
CA PHE A 80 -11.36 -5.45 -7.12
C PHE A 80 -12.74 -5.64 -7.72
N GLU A 81 -13.63 -6.30 -6.98
CA GLU A 81 -15.04 -6.38 -7.36
C GLU A 81 -15.75 -5.04 -7.20
N GLU A 82 -16.86 -4.86 -7.92
CA GLU A 82 -17.64 -3.61 -7.94
C GLU A 82 -18.07 -3.14 -6.56
N HIS A 83 -18.51 -4.06 -5.70
CA HIS A 83 -18.92 -3.74 -4.34
C HIS A 83 -17.79 -3.16 -3.47
N ILE A 84 -16.52 -3.38 -3.84
CA ILE A 84 -15.34 -2.79 -3.20
C ILE A 84 -14.93 -1.50 -3.91
N HIS A 85 -14.71 -1.55 -5.23
CA HIS A 85 -14.16 -0.39 -5.93
C HIS A 85 -15.16 0.77 -6.07
N SER A 86 -16.46 0.50 -5.96
CA SER A 86 -17.50 1.56 -5.86
C SER A 86 -17.30 2.46 -4.63
N LYS A 87 -16.60 1.97 -3.60
CA LYS A 87 -16.27 2.72 -2.39
C LYS A 87 -15.02 3.59 -2.54
N PHE A 88 -14.28 3.48 -3.65
CA PHE A 88 -13.01 4.20 -3.87
C PHE A 88 -13.25 5.68 -4.15
N LYS A 89 -12.43 6.54 -3.54
CA LYS A 89 -12.36 7.98 -3.80
C LYS A 89 -10.89 8.39 -3.90
N PHE A 90 -10.49 8.84 -5.09
CA PHE A 90 -9.11 9.22 -5.38
C PHE A 90 -8.86 10.71 -5.09
N PHE A 91 -7.74 11.00 -4.44
CA PHE A 91 -7.30 12.36 -4.12
C PHE A 91 -5.84 12.53 -4.57
N TYR A 92 -5.60 13.47 -5.47
CA TYR A 92 -4.26 13.78 -5.95
C TYR A 92 -4.14 15.22 -6.45
N PHE A 93 -2.91 15.74 -6.45
CA PHE A 93 -2.63 17.10 -6.92
C PHE A 93 -2.28 17.12 -8.41
N ALA A 94 -1.61 16.08 -8.91
CA ALA A 94 -1.22 15.98 -10.31
C ALA A 94 -1.43 14.58 -10.88
N LYS A 95 -1.64 14.53 -12.20
CA LYS A 95 -1.73 13.32 -13.00
C LYS A 95 -0.66 13.37 -14.08
N ASP A 96 0.24 12.40 -14.04
CA ASP A 96 1.39 12.33 -14.94
C ASP A 96 1.26 11.15 -15.89
N SER A 97 1.71 11.31 -17.13
CA SER A 97 1.56 10.30 -18.19
C SER A 97 2.88 9.69 -18.67
N THR A 98 4.02 10.16 -18.15
CA THR A 98 5.34 9.69 -18.58
C THR A 98 6.02 8.87 -17.49
N ARG A 99 6.72 7.81 -17.90
CA ARG A 99 7.59 7.01 -17.05
C ARG A 99 8.95 6.78 -17.68
N THR A 100 9.97 6.59 -16.84
CA THR A 100 11.25 6.04 -17.27
C THR A 100 11.13 4.56 -17.64
N SER A 101 12.18 4.00 -18.26
CA SER A 101 12.33 2.56 -18.47
C SER A 101 12.20 1.74 -17.17
N ASP A 102 12.61 2.34 -16.06
CA ASP A 102 12.63 1.70 -14.73
C ASP A 102 11.29 1.87 -13.99
N GLY A 103 10.31 2.53 -14.62
CA GLY A 103 8.95 2.69 -14.10
C GLY A 103 8.74 3.87 -13.15
N GLU A 104 9.73 4.76 -13.02
CA GLU A 104 9.59 6.02 -12.28
C GLU A 104 8.69 6.98 -13.05
N VAL A 105 7.76 7.64 -12.36
CA VAL A 105 6.85 8.62 -12.96
C VAL A 105 7.55 9.98 -13.05
N ILE A 106 7.48 10.63 -14.22
CA ILE A 106 8.09 11.94 -14.49
C ILE A 106 6.98 12.96 -14.85
N PRO A 107 7.00 14.17 -14.28
CA PRO A 107 7.96 14.67 -13.27
C PRO A 107 7.80 14.03 -11.88
N GLY A 108 6.70 13.32 -11.64
CA GLY A 108 6.40 12.70 -10.35
C GLY A 108 6.32 13.75 -9.25
N ILE A 109 6.88 13.44 -8.09
CA ILE A 109 6.98 14.39 -6.97
C ILE A 109 8.16 15.39 -7.12
N GLY A 110 8.70 15.54 -8.32
CA GLY A 110 9.88 16.37 -8.58
C GLY A 110 11.17 15.77 -8.02
N GLY A 111 11.43 14.50 -8.30
CA GLY A 111 12.63 13.77 -7.88
C GLY A 111 12.33 12.39 -7.26
N ASN A 112 13.40 11.64 -6.95
CA ASN A 112 13.29 10.30 -6.38
C ASN A 112 12.86 10.36 -4.90
N ILE A 113 11.87 9.53 -4.51
CA ILE A 113 11.32 9.51 -3.15
C ILE A 113 12.34 9.08 -2.09
N TYR A 114 13.25 8.17 -2.41
CA TYR A 114 14.24 7.66 -1.46
C TYR A 114 15.26 8.75 -1.14
N LEU A 115 15.74 9.47 -2.16
CA LEU A 115 16.59 10.64 -1.97
C LEU A 115 15.91 11.72 -1.11
N ARG A 116 14.61 11.95 -1.33
CA ARG A 116 13.81 12.90 -0.52
C ARG A 116 13.60 12.45 0.93
N LEU A 117 13.76 11.17 1.22
CA LEU A 117 13.72 10.58 2.55
C LEU A 117 15.12 10.37 3.12
N GLU A 118 16.15 10.94 2.49
CA GLU A 118 17.57 10.85 2.89
C GLU A 118 18.12 9.42 2.85
N PHE A 119 17.56 8.56 2.00
CA PHE A 119 18.16 7.29 1.64
C PHE A 119 19.05 7.43 0.40
N ASP A 120 20.17 6.71 0.37
CA ASP A 120 21.09 6.74 -0.77
C ASP A 120 20.43 6.25 -2.08
N ASN A 121 19.61 5.19 -1.99
CA ASN A 121 18.92 4.60 -3.13
C ASN A 121 17.71 3.75 -2.69
N GLN A 122 17.08 3.08 -3.66
CA GLN A 122 15.97 2.17 -3.43
C GLN A 122 16.36 0.88 -2.67
N ASP A 123 17.61 0.44 -2.75
CA ASP A 123 18.04 -0.86 -2.24
C ASP A 123 18.03 -0.90 -0.70
N ASN A 124 18.41 0.22 -0.08
CA ASN A 124 18.53 0.32 1.38
C ASN A 124 17.19 0.62 2.09
N LYS A 125 16.10 0.84 1.34
CA LYS A 125 14.79 1.28 1.90
C LYS A 125 14.22 0.34 2.96
N ASN A 126 14.59 -0.94 2.92
CA ASN A 126 14.07 -1.98 3.79
C ASN A 126 14.92 -2.20 5.05
N GLU A 127 16.09 -1.57 5.14
CA GLU A 127 16.98 -1.68 6.30
C GLU A 127 16.50 -0.79 7.45
N TYR A 128 15.90 0.35 7.11
CA TYR A 128 15.39 1.30 8.07
C TYR A 128 14.00 0.93 8.59
N ILE A 129 13.85 0.99 9.92
CA ILE A 129 12.55 0.91 10.60
C ILE A 129 12.34 2.25 11.30
N PRO A 130 11.26 2.99 11.03
CA PRO A 130 11.01 4.28 11.68
C PRO A 130 10.97 4.16 13.22
N GLU A 131 11.55 5.13 13.92
CA GLU A 131 11.58 5.14 15.40
C GLU A 131 10.17 5.04 16.01
N ILE A 132 9.17 5.71 15.43
CA ILE A 132 7.78 5.61 15.88
C ILE A 132 7.26 4.16 15.83
N VAL A 133 7.66 3.38 14.81
CA VAL A 133 7.29 1.96 14.71
C VAL A 133 7.98 1.15 15.80
N LYS A 134 9.28 1.39 16.05
CA LYS A 134 10.02 0.72 17.13
C LYS A 134 9.40 1.01 18.50
N GLN A 135 9.12 2.28 18.77
CA GLN A 135 8.51 2.75 20.01
C GLN A 135 7.14 2.09 20.24
N ARG A 136 6.24 2.15 19.26
CA ARG A 136 4.89 1.57 19.39
C ARG A 136 4.92 0.05 19.52
N ARG A 137 5.79 -0.65 18.78
CA ARG A 137 5.98 -2.10 18.94
C ARG A 137 6.40 -2.47 20.36
N SER A 138 7.29 -1.71 20.98
CA SER A 138 7.73 -1.96 22.35
C SER A 138 6.59 -1.85 23.38
N GLN A 139 5.62 -0.96 23.14
CA GLN A 139 4.47 -0.77 24.01
C GLN A 139 3.50 -1.96 23.96
N PHE A 140 3.31 -2.57 22.78
CA PHE A 140 2.49 -3.78 22.66
C PHE A 140 3.11 -4.97 23.39
N LEU A 141 4.42 -5.20 23.22
CA LEU A 141 5.14 -6.26 23.94
C LEU A 141 5.05 -6.10 25.46
N ARG A 142 5.06 -4.86 25.96
CA ARG A 142 4.86 -4.59 27.39
C ARG A 142 3.44 -4.89 27.86
N ARG A 143 2.40 -4.56 27.07
CA ARG A 143 1.01 -4.88 27.41
C ARG A 143 0.76 -6.39 27.46
N ASP A 144 1.30 -7.13 26.50
CA ASP A 144 1.13 -8.59 26.45
C ASP A 144 1.83 -9.29 27.63
N ASN A 145 3.03 -8.82 28.03
CA ASN A 145 3.73 -9.32 29.22
C ASN A 145 3.04 -8.97 30.55
N VAL A 146 2.22 -7.93 30.59
CA VAL A 146 1.44 -7.57 31.79
C VAL A 146 0.15 -8.40 31.87
N LEU A 147 -0.47 -8.73 30.74
CA LEU A 147 -1.70 -9.55 30.67
C LEU A 147 -1.43 -11.05 30.80
N MET A 148 -0.21 -11.50 30.49
CA MET A 148 0.23 -12.88 30.64
C MET A 148 1.59 -12.89 31.38
N PRO A 149 1.60 -12.73 32.72
CA PRO A 149 2.84 -12.84 33.47
C PRO A 149 3.39 -14.25 33.27
N LYS A 150 4.65 -14.34 32.85
CA LYS A 150 5.36 -15.62 32.78
C LYS A 150 5.36 -16.23 34.18
N VAL A 151 4.72 -17.40 34.31
CA VAL A 151 4.80 -18.28 35.48
C VAL A 151 6.21 -18.84 35.60
#